data_AF-A0A6B1F0N7-F1
#
_entry.id   AF-A0A6B1F0N7-F1
#
_cell.length_a   1.000
_cell.length_b   1.000
_cell.length_c   1.000
_cell.angle_alpha   90.00
_cell.angle_beta   90.00
_cell.angle_gamma   90.00
#
_symmetry.space_group_name_H-M   'P 1'
#
loop_
_entity.id
_entity.type
_entity.pdbx_description
1 polymer ?
#
loop_
_entity_poly.entity_id
_entity_poly.type
_entity_poly.pdbx_seq_one_letter_code
_entity_poly.pdbx_strand_id
1 'polypeptide(L)'
;MNRCLYDLFLIPEKRKHFAEGISIAFDMVRRRMPPGNPAIGILREHVLIGFFKSEFGSENVVVPEKGNQRSYDVILCDGELSIKTLTGDTGFKVLWTVDNEQVNNEIKTGYQPEHDIFLINIFWDKCRDSVFYIPLSAQNDVIDHIGRQKYLTSATGTNNRGISIHKQAVKQLKKHSETLSFAVDWRIKEVDYPDAWDEWIEFWSNRQ
;
A
#
# COMPACT_ATOMS: atom_id res chain seq x y z
N MET A 1 -14.03 -0.68 12.60
CA MET A 1 -12.69 -1.18 12.97
C MET A 1 -12.53 -2.52 12.28
N ASN A 2 -11.59 -2.65 11.34
CA ASN A 2 -11.55 -3.77 10.39
C ASN A 2 -11.14 -5.10 11.06
N ARG A 3 -12.07 -6.05 11.20
CA ARG A 3 -11.82 -7.30 11.96
C ARG A 3 -10.69 -8.16 11.36
N CYS A 4 -10.64 -8.26 10.03
CA CYS A 4 -9.63 -9.04 9.31
C CYS A 4 -8.21 -8.51 9.59
N LEU A 5 -8.05 -7.17 9.59
CA LEU A 5 -6.77 -6.56 9.93
C LEU A 5 -6.43 -6.74 11.40
N TYR A 6 -7.38 -6.62 12.31
CA TYR A 6 -7.10 -6.92 13.72
C TYR A 6 -6.59 -8.34 13.92
N ASP A 7 -7.22 -9.32 13.29
CA ASP A 7 -6.73 -10.70 13.30
C ASP A 7 -5.31 -10.81 12.72
N LEU A 8 -5.05 -10.16 11.59
CA LEU A 8 -3.71 -10.13 11.00
C LEU A 8 -2.65 -9.58 11.95
N PHE A 9 -2.95 -8.51 12.70
CA PHE A 9 -1.96 -7.83 13.55
C PHE A 9 -1.86 -8.40 14.97
N LEU A 10 -2.92 -9.01 15.49
CA LEU A 10 -2.97 -9.51 16.86
C LEU A 10 -2.67 -11.01 16.96
N ILE A 11 -2.97 -11.81 15.93
CA ILE A 11 -2.71 -13.25 15.94
C ILE A 11 -1.25 -13.50 15.48
N PRO A 12 -0.36 -14.03 16.35
CA PRO A 12 1.06 -14.22 16.02
C PRO A 12 1.31 -15.08 14.79
N GLU A 13 0.52 -16.13 14.62
CA GLU A 13 0.65 -17.08 13.51
C GLU A 13 0.35 -16.42 12.17
N LYS A 14 -0.72 -15.60 12.11
CA LYS A 14 -1.08 -14.84 10.90
C LYS A 14 -0.02 -13.80 10.56
N ARG A 15 0.48 -13.05 11.56
CA ARG A 15 1.60 -12.10 11.37
C ARG A 15 2.82 -12.79 10.79
N LYS A 16 3.20 -13.93 11.38
CA LYS A 16 4.37 -14.70 10.95
C LYS A 16 4.19 -15.19 9.51
N HIS A 17 3.04 -15.79 9.21
CA HIS A 17 2.71 -16.26 7.86
C HIS A 17 2.81 -15.13 6.82
N PHE A 18 2.21 -13.97 7.12
CA PHE A 18 2.31 -12.79 6.25
C PHE A 18 3.75 -12.30 6.10
N ALA A 19 4.48 -12.12 7.20
CA ALA A 19 5.84 -11.57 7.19
C ALA A 19 6.83 -12.46 6.43
N GLU A 20 6.69 -13.77 6.52
CA GLU A 20 7.55 -14.73 5.81
C GLU A 20 7.24 -14.81 4.31
N GLY A 21 5.98 -14.61 3.92
CA GLY A 21 5.53 -14.66 2.53
C GLY A 21 5.69 -13.34 1.77
N ILE A 22 5.47 -12.19 2.42
CA ILE A 22 5.40 -10.91 1.73
C ILE A 22 6.74 -10.46 1.15
N SER A 23 7.86 -10.76 1.81
CA SER A 23 9.20 -10.43 1.32
C SER A 23 9.53 -11.19 0.04
N ILE A 24 9.15 -12.47 -0.02
CA ILE A 24 9.28 -13.35 -1.19
C ILE A 24 8.41 -12.81 -2.34
N ALA A 25 7.11 -12.59 -2.07
CA ALA A 25 6.17 -12.16 -3.10
C ALA A 25 6.54 -10.79 -3.69
N PHE A 26 7.03 -9.85 -2.87
CA PHE A 26 7.46 -8.55 -3.37
C PHE A 26 8.81 -8.59 -4.09
N ASP A 27 9.68 -9.56 -3.80
CA ASP A 27 10.90 -9.79 -4.58
C ASP A 27 10.55 -10.33 -5.97
N MET A 28 9.56 -11.22 -6.08
CA MET A 28 9.02 -11.66 -7.37
C MET A 28 8.54 -10.48 -8.21
N VAL A 29 7.77 -9.56 -7.61
CA VAL A 29 7.32 -8.34 -8.31
C VAL A 29 8.52 -7.48 -8.75
N ARG A 30 9.54 -7.32 -7.89
CA ARG A 30 10.75 -6.55 -8.20
C ARG A 30 11.56 -7.15 -9.35
N ARG A 31 11.61 -8.48 -9.48
CA ARG A 31 12.29 -9.17 -10.59
C ARG A 31 11.55 -9.02 -11.91
N ARG A 32 10.21 -8.97 -11.87
CA ARG A 32 9.35 -8.81 -13.05
C ARG A 32 9.32 -7.39 -13.62
N MET A 33 9.52 -6.37 -12.77
CA MET A 33 9.46 -4.98 -13.19
C MET A 33 10.63 -4.15 -12.67
N PRO A 34 11.29 -3.36 -13.54
CA PRO A 34 12.42 -2.53 -13.12
C PRO A 34 11.96 -1.45 -12.12
N PRO A 35 12.83 -1.05 -11.17
CA PRO A 35 12.55 0.02 -10.23
C PRO A 35 12.10 1.30 -10.94
N GLY A 36 11.11 1.99 -10.37
CA GLY A 36 10.58 3.24 -10.92
C GLY A 36 9.41 3.07 -11.90
N ASN A 37 9.06 1.83 -12.28
CA ASN A 37 7.83 1.58 -13.02
C ASN A 37 6.59 1.76 -12.10
N PRO A 38 5.64 2.66 -12.41
CA PRO A 38 4.44 2.87 -11.61
C PRO A 38 3.58 1.62 -11.43
N ALA A 39 3.61 0.69 -12.39
CA ALA A 39 2.84 -0.56 -12.36
C ALA A 39 3.28 -1.52 -11.23
N ILE A 40 4.45 -1.32 -10.64
CA ILE A 40 4.90 -2.08 -9.45
C ILE A 40 3.90 -1.93 -8.30
N GLY A 41 3.33 -0.73 -8.10
CA GLY A 41 2.34 -0.49 -7.05
C GLY A 41 1.11 -1.36 -7.23
N ILE A 42 0.60 -1.43 -8.46
CA ILE A 42 -0.58 -2.22 -8.84
C ILE A 42 -0.31 -3.72 -8.65
N LEU A 43 0.86 -4.21 -9.07
CA LEU A 43 1.19 -5.63 -8.85
C LEU A 43 1.30 -5.99 -7.37
N ARG A 44 1.88 -5.11 -6.54
CA ARG A 44 1.95 -5.33 -5.09
C ARG A 44 0.57 -5.31 -4.44
N GLU A 45 -0.33 -4.45 -4.89
CA GLU A 45 -1.72 -4.44 -4.47
C GLU A 45 -2.41 -5.77 -4.80
N HIS A 46 -2.24 -6.29 -6.01
CA HIS A 46 -2.77 -7.60 -6.39
C HIS A 46 -2.22 -8.74 -5.52
N VAL A 47 -0.91 -8.72 -5.20
CA VAL A 47 -0.30 -9.68 -4.27
C VAL A 47 -0.97 -9.63 -2.90
N LEU A 48 -1.21 -8.43 -2.37
CA LEU A 48 -1.86 -8.24 -1.07
C LEU A 48 -3.32 -8.68 -1.08
N ILE A 49 -4.06 -8.36 -2.14
CA ILE A 49 -5.44 -8.85 -2.33
C ILE A 49 -5.46 -10.37 -2.41
N GLY A 50 -4.51 -10.99 -3.12
CA GLY A 50 -4.37 -12.44 -3.19
C GLY A 50 -4.12 -13.07 -1.82
N PHE A 51 -3.23 -12.47 -1.02
CA PHE A 51 -3.03 -12.86 0.37
C PHE A 51 -4.33 -12.75 1.17
N PHE A 52 -5.04 -11.62 1.10
CA PHE A 52 -6.29 -11.45 1.85
C PHE A 52 -7.34 -12.49 1.49
N LYS A 53 -7.49 -12.81 0.19
CA LYS A 53 -8.41 -13.86 -0.27
C LYS A 53 -8.04 -15.24 0.25
N SER A 54 -6.73 -15.55 0.30
CA SER A 54 -6.23 -16.81 0.83
C SER A 54 -6.40 -16.91 2.35
N GLU A 55 -6.14 -15.84 3.07
CA GLU A 55 -6.08 -15.83 4.53
C GLU A 55 -7.46 -15.67 5.19
N PHE A 56 -8.35 -14.93 4.55
CA PHE A 56 -9.65 -14.54 5.09
C PHE A 56 -10.84 -15.04 4.27
N GLY A 57 -10.61 -15.75 3.16
CA GLY A 57 -11.67 -16.19 2.26
C GLY A 57 -12.04 -15.12 1.23
N SER A 58 -12.36 -15.55 0.00
CA SER A 58 -12.66 -14.63 -1.10
C SER A 58 -13.96 -13.84 -0.89
N GLU A 59 -14.90 -14.41 -0.14
CA GLU A 59 -16.16 -13.79 0.25
C GLU A 59 -15.97 -12.58 1.19
N ASN A 60 -14.82 -12.49 1.88
CA ASN A 60 -14.48 -11.37 2.76
C ASN A 60 -13.63 -10.30 2.04
N VAL A 61 -13.41 -10.41 0.73
CA VAL A 61 -12.54 -9.49 -0.02
C VAL A 61 -13.24 -9.03 -1.30
N VAL A 62 -13.72 -7.79 -1.29
CA VAL A 62 -14.36 -7.16 -2.46
C VAL A 62 -13.40 -6.16 -3.08
N VAL A 63 -13.02 -6.41 -4.32
CA VAL A 63 -12.21 -5.47 -5.13
C VAL A 63 -13.18 -4.62 -5.97
N PRO A 64 -13.21 -3.29 -5.80
CA PRO A 64 -14.09 -2.43 -6.57
C PRO A 64 -13.70 -2.44 -8.05
N GLU A 65 -14.68 -2.32 -8.95
CA GLU A 65 -14.41 -2.14 -10.37
C GLU A 65 -13.65 -0.82 -10.62
N LYS A 66 -12.57 -0.89 -11.41
CA LYS A 66 -11.79 0.28 -11.80
C LYS A 66 -12.64 1.17 -12.71
N GLY A 67 -12.94 2.39 -12.25
CA GLY A 67 -13.75 3.36 -13.00
C GLY A 67 -14.50 4.35 -12.11
N ASN A 68 -14.74 3.99 -10.85
CA ASN A 68 -15.27 4.92 -9.86
C ASN A 68 -14.12 5.71 -9.20
N GLN A 69 -14.34 7.00 -8.95
CA GLN A 69 -13.45 7.92 -8.22
C GLN A 69 -13.31 7.56 -6.72
N ARG A 70 -13.15 6.27 -6.41
CA ARG A 70 -13.02 5.78 -5.03
C ARG A 70 -11.58 5.93 -4.58
N SER A 71 -11.39 6.34 -3.33
CA SER A 71 -10.07 6.57 -2.71
C SER A 71 -9.53 5.34 -1.96
N TYR A 72 -10.28 4.22 -1.95
CA TYR A 72 -9.89 2.91 -1.42
C TYR A 72 -9.65 1.86 -2.52
N ASP A 73 -8.85 0.85 -2.18
CA ASP A 73 -8.38 -0.19 -3.11
C ASP A 73 -9.10 -1.53 -2.89
N VAL A 74 -9.59 -1.81 -1.68
CA VAL A 74 -10.31 -3.04 -1.34
C VAL A 74 -11.30 -2.82 -0.20
N ILE A 75 -12.41 -3.55 -0.18
CA ILE A 75 -13.21 -3.75 1.03
C ILE A 75 -12.78 -5.09 1.62
N LEU A 76 -12.24 -5.05 2.83
CA LEU A 76 -11.76 -6.22 3.54
C LEU A 76 -12.63 -6.44 4.78
N CYS A 77 -13.27 -7.61 4.88
CA CYS A 77 -14.29 -7.89 5.88
C CYS A 77 -15.41 -6.82 5.89
N ASP A 78 -15.28 -5.81 6.74
CA ASP A 78 -16.30 -4.82 7.09
C ASP A 78 -15.83 -3.37 6.88
N GLY A 79 -14.67 -3.16 6.24
CA GLY A 79 -14.11 -1.82 6.05
C GLY A 79 -13.44 -1.59 4.71
N GLU A 80 -13.62 -0.38 4.18
CA GLU A 80 -12.87 0.16 3.04
C GLU A 80 -11.42 0.42 3.44
N LEU A 81 -10.49 -0.01 2.59
CA LEU A 81 -9.07 0.00 2.89
C LEU A 81 -8.27 0.53 1.71
N SER A 82 -7.45 1.54 1.98
CA SER A 82 -6.46 2.05 1.04
C SER A 82 -5.14 1.32 1.25
N ILE A 83 -4.68 0.60 0.24
CA ILE A 83 -3.42 -0.14 0.24
C ILE A 83 -2.32 0.78 -0.29
N LYS A 84 -1.23 0.91 0.45
CA LYS A 84 -0.08 1.73 0.02
C LYS A 84 1.20 0.93 0.20
N THR A 85 2.09 1.05 -0.79
CA THR A 85 3.43 0.45 -0.71
C THR A 85 4.51 1.50 -0.94
N LEU A 86 5.54 1.45 -0.12
CA LEU A 86 6.65 2.40 -0.11
C LEU A 86 7.96 1.66 -0.07
N THR A 87 8.95 2.09 -0.87
CA THR A 87 10.34 1.67 -0.67
C THR A 87 11.07 2.79 0.08
N GLY A 88 11.69 2.47 1.21
CA GLY A 88 12.40 3.46 2.02
C GLY A 88 11.48 4.37 2.86
N ASP A 89 12.07 5.39 3.48
CA ASP A 89 11.35 6.36 4.31
C ASP A 89 10.90 7.58 3.49
N THR A 90 9.85 7.38 2.68
CA THR A 90 9.29 8.36 1.74
C THR A 90 7.82 8.69 2.04
N GLY A 91 7.28 9.67 1.31
CA GLY A 91 5.84 9.94 1.26
C GLY A 91 5.15 9.12 0.17
N PHE A 92 3.82 9.00 0.21
CA PHE A 92 3.03 8.31 -0.82
C PHE A 92 1.96 9.21 -1.44
N LYS A 93 1.56 8.90 -2.66
CA LYS A 93 0.50 9.61 -3.39
C LYS A 93 -0.88 9.28 -2.79
N VAL A 94 -1.70 10.32 -2.66
CA VAL A 94 -3.12 10.23 -2.25
C VAL A 94 -4.06 10.70 -3.36
N LEU A 95 -3.56 11.55 -4.27
CA LEU A 95 -4.31 11.99 -5.44
C LEU A 95 -3.38 12.02 -6.65
N TRP A 96 -3.85 11.48 -7.77
CA TRP A 96 -3.23 11.64 -9.08
C TRP A 96 -4.02 12.68 -9.87
N THR A 97 -3.40 13.83 -10.10
CA THR A 97 -3.92 14.88 -10.97
C THR A 97 -2.72 15.62 -11.57
N VAL A 98 -2.91 16.25 -12.72
CA VAL A 98 -1.91 17.15 -13.33
C VAL A 98 -2.37 18.61 -13.26
N ASP A 99 -3.57 18.86 -12.73
CA ASP A 99 -4.16 20.17 -12.59
C ASP A 99 -3.59 20.89 -11.35
N ASN A 100 -2.91 22.01 -11.58
CA ASN A 100 -2.31 22.82 -10.51
C ASN A 100 -3.35 23.50 -9.62
N GLU A 101 -4.50 23.89 -10.17
CA GLU A 101 -5.58 24.52 -9.41
C GLU A 101 -6.23 23.50 -8.48
N GLN A 102 -6.53 22.30 -9.01
CA GLN A 102 -7.01 21.19 -8.18
C GLN A 102 -6.02 20.86 -7.07
N VAL A 103 -4.72 20.72 -7.39
CA VAL A 103 -3.67 20.48 -6.38
C VAL A 103 -3.70 21.54 -5.27
N ASN A 104 -3.80 22.82 -5.65
CA ASN A 104 -3.82 23.91 -4.68
C ASN A 104 -5.08 23.88 -3.80
N ASN A 105 -6.24 23.61 -4.38
CA ASN A 105 -7.51 23.55 -3.66
C ASN A 105 -7.53 22.37 -2.67
N GLU A 106 -7.04 21.22 -3.09
CA GLU A 106 -6.94 20.02 -2.24
C GLU A 106 -5.97 20.21 -1.07
N ILE A 107 -4.80 20.82 -1.31
CA ILE A 107 -3.83 21.10 -0.24
C ILE A 107 -4.36 22.12 0.77
N LYS A 108 -5.12 23.13 0.31
CA LYS A 108 -5.64 24.19 1.16
C LYS A 108 -6.86 23.75 1.95
N THR A 109 -7.83 23.13 1.30
CA THR A 109 -9.18 22.93 1.86
C THR A 109 -9.85 21.62 1.50
N GLY A 110 -9.49 20.99 0.38
CA GLY A 110 -10.24 19.86 -0.18
C GLY A 110 -9.95 18.51 0.46
N TYR A 111 -8.68 18.19 0.71
CA TYR A 111 -8.32 16.83 1.10
C TYR A 111 -8.75 16.52 2.54
N GLN A 112 -9.47 15.41 2.67
CA GLN A 112 -9.70 14.72 3.93
C GLN A 112 -9.41 13.22 3.79
N PRO A 113 -8.79 12.60 4.81
CA PRO A 113 -8.77 11.15 4.92
C PRO A 113 -10.21 10.59 4.93
N GLU A 114 -10.46 9.52 4.17
CA GLU A 114 -11.80 8.90 4.07
C GLU A 114 -11.82 7.45 4.56
N HIS A 115 -10.67 6.76 4.49
CA HIS A 115 -10.57 5.33 4.78
C HIS A 115 -9.32 5.00 5.57
N ASP A 116 -9.32 3.81 6.18
CA ASP A 116 -8.13 3.26 6.81
C ASP A 116 -7.02 3.01 5.78
N ILE A 117 -5.77 3.01 6.23
CA ILE A 117 -4.61 2.70 5.39
C ILE A 117 -3.94 1.41 5.86
N PHE A 118 -3.73 0.49 4.92
CA PHE A 118 -2.79 -0.62 5.08
C PHE A 118 -1.51 -0.30 4.31
N LEU A 119 -0.45 0.03 5.06
CA LEU A 119 0.82 0.50 4.52
C LEU A 119 1.89 -0.58 4.66
N ILE A 120 2.49 -0.96 3.52
CA ILE A 120 3.70 -1.78 3.47
C ILE A 120 4.91 -0.93 3.14
N ASN A 121 5.90 -0.99 4.00
CA ASN A 121 7.13 -0.23 3.92
C ASN A 121 8.32 -1.16 3.75
N ILE A 122 8.94 -1.09 2.57
CA ILE A 122 9.91 -2.06 2.07
C ILE A 122 11.32 -1.57 2.36
N PHE A 123 12.10 -2.42 3.02
CA PHE A 123 13.48 -2.15 3.40
C PHE A 123 14.37 -3.34 3.10
N TRP A 124 14.63 -3.59 1.81
CA TRP A 124 15.51 -4.67 1.36
C TRP A 124 16.77 -4.80 2.24
N ASP A 125 17.08 -6.06 2.58
CA ASP A 125 18.22 -6.46 3.41
C ASP A 125 18.18 -5.93 4.86
N LYS A 126 16.99 -5.57 5.36
CA LYS A 126 16.77 -5.11 6.73
C LYS A 126 15.54 -5.78 7.36
N CYS A 127 15.62 -5.99 8.67
CA CYS A 127 14.46 -6.34 9.50
C CYS A 127 14.03 -5.12 10.31
N ARG A 128 12.80 -4.65 10.09
CA ARG A 128 12.20 -3.51 10.81
C ARG A 128 10.69 -3.47 10.63
N ASP A 129 10.03 -2.67 11.46
CA ASP A 129 8.61 -2.32 11.29
C ASP A 129 8.35 -1.87 9.85
N SER A 130 7.48 -2.64 9.20
CA SER A 130 7.27 -2.62 7.76
C SER A 130 5.80 -2.74 7.40
N VAL A 131 4.98 -3.37 8.24
CA VAL A 131 3.54 -3.51 8.01
C VAL A 131 2.83 -2.61 9.00
N PHE A 132 1.93 -1.76 8.51
CA PHE A 132 1.22 -0.79 9.33
C PHE A 132 -0.26 -0.78 8.98
N TYR A 133 -1.10 -0.85 10.00
CA TYR A 133 -2.51 -0.49 9.90
C TYR A 133 -2.69 0.87 10.56
N ILE A 134 -3.07 1.87 9.76
CA ILE A 134 -3.23 3.26 10.17
C ILE A 134 -4.73 3.56 10.10
N PRO A 135 -5.43 3.61 11.24
CA PRO A 135 -6.84 3.95 11.28
C PRO A 135 -7.12 5.35 10.72
N LEU A 136 -8.34 5.56 10.24
CA LEU A 136 -8.83 6.87 9.84
C LEU A 136 -8.73 7.92 10.96
N SER A 137 -9.02 7.53 12.21
CA SER A 137 -8.86 8.38 13.40
C SER A 137 -7.42 8.88 13.55
N ALA A 138 -6.43 7.98 13.45
CA ALA A 138 -5.02 8.35 13.50
C ALA A 138 -4.62 9.34 12.38
N GLN A 139 -5.23 9.21 11.20
CA GLN A 139 -5.00 10.16 10.10
C GLN A 139 -5.56 11.54 10.40
N ASN A 140 -6.79 11.59 10.92
CA ASN A 140 -7.48 12.82 11.31
C ASN A 140 -6.74 13.53 12.47
N ASP A 141 -6.32 12.78 13.49
CA ASP A 141 -5.58 13.33 14.61
C ASP A 141 -4.23 13.94 14.17
N VAL A 142 -3.50 13.25 13.28
CA VAL A 142 -2.21 13.74 12.79
C VAL A 142 -2.39 14.97 11.89
N ILE A 143 -3.37 14.99 10.97
CA ILE A 143 -3.60 16.15 10.10
C ILE A 143 -4.04 17.38 10.91
N ASP A 144 -4.86 17.19 11.94
CA ASP A 144 -5.31 18.25 12.85
C ASP A 144 -4.15 18.79 13.70
N HIS A 145 -3.26 17.90 14.16
CA HIS A 145 -2.11 18.29 14.98
C HIS A 145 -1.04 19.07 14.20
N ILE A 146 -0.68 18.63 12.99
CA ILE A 146 0.44 19.23 12.23
C ILE A 146 0.00 20.26 11.20
N GLY A 147 -1.28 20.26 10.84
CA GLY A 147 -1.87 21.08 9.79
C GLY A 147 -1.63 20.53 8.37
N ARG A 148 -2.61 20.75 7.49
CA ARG A 148 -2.63 20.26 6.10
C ARG A 148 -1.37 20.57 5.30
N GLN A 149 -0.80 21.76 5.45
CA GLN A 149 0.39 22.19 4.70
C GLN A 149 1.67 21.40 5.07
N LYS A 150 1.71 20.79 6.25
CA LYS A 150 2.80 19.88 6.67
C LYS A 150 2.45 18.41 6.42
N TYR A 151 1.16 18.11 6.30
CA TYR A 151 0.64 16.79 6.00
C TYR A 151 0.78 16.45 4.51
N LEU A 152 0.42 17.38 3.62
CA LEU A 152 0.40 17.22 2.19
C LEU A 152 1.57 17.93 1.51
N THR A 153 2.03 17.38 0.40
CA THR A 153 3.04 17.97 -0.47
C THR A 153 2.70 17.65 -1.93
N SER A 154 3.01 18.57 -2.84
CA SER A 154 3.02 18.34 -4.27
C SER A 154 4.40 18.64 -4.85
N ALA A 155 4.67 18.14 -6.05
CA ALA A 155 5.88 18.55 -6.77
C ALA A 155 5.68 19.99 -7.27
N THR A 156 6.66 20.86 -7.06
CA THR A 156 6.66 22.23 -7.57
C THR A 156 7.12 22.23 -9.04
N GLY A 157 6.30 22.72 -9.97
CA GLY A 157 6.67 22.89 -11.38
C GLY A 157 5.62 22.36 -12.37
N THR A 158 6.00 22.27 -13.65
CA THR A 158 5.09 21.90 -14.77
C THR A 158 4.77 20.41 -14.86
N ASN A 159 5.43 19.54 -14.09
CA ASN A 159 5.18 18.10 -14.05
C ASN A 159 4.68 17.68 -12.66
N ASN A 160 3.67 18.40 -12.17
CA ASN A 160 2.90 18.00 -11.01
C ASN A 160 2.25 16.64 -11.37
N ARG A 161 2.54 15.61 -10.57
CA ARG A 161 1.88 14.29 -10.64
C ARG A 161 1.03 14.08 -9.40
N GLY A 162 0.27 15.11 -9.03
CA GLY A 162 -0.68 15.09 -7.92
C GLY A 162 -0.06 15.25 -6.54
N ILE A 163 -0.80 14.83 -5.53
CA ILE A 163 -0.58 15.16 -4.12
C ILE A 163 -0.12 13.94 -3.36
N SER A 164 0.84 14.14 -2.46
CA SER A 164 1.38 13.12 -1.58
C SER A 164 1.23 13.50 -0.13
N ILE A 165 1.11 12.50 0.74
CA ILE A 165 1.39 12.68 2.17
C ILE A 165 2.90 12.83 2.33
N HIS A 166 3.32 13.88 3.01
CA HIS A 166 4.72 14.22 3.21
C HIS A 166 5.41 13.18 4.12
N LYS A 167 6.69 12.88 3.86
CA LYS A 167 7.45 11.86 4.59
C LYS A 167 7.44 12.04 6.13
N GLN A 168 7.37 13.27 6.61
CA GLN A 168 7.31 13.54 8.06
C GLN A 168 5.94 13.24 8.64
N ALA A 169 4.86 13.46 7.89
CA ALA A 169 3.52 13.07 8.28
C ALA A 169 3.40 11.54 8.32
N VAL A 170 3.94 10.84 7.32
CA VAL A 170 4.03 9.36 7.34
C VAL A 170 4.75 8.84 8.59
N LYS A 171 5.85 9.50 9.02
CA LYS A 171 6.54 9.14 10.26
C LYS A 171 5.69 9.34 11.51
N GLN A 172 4.83 10.36 11.54
CA GLN A 172 3.92 10.59 12.66
C GLN A 172 2.77 9.60 12.68
N LEU A 173 2.16 9.31 11.51
CA LEU A 173 1.14 8.28 11.36
C LEU A 173 1.63 6.92 11.88
N LYS A 174 2.84 6.51 11.48
CA LYS A 174 3.45 5.25 11.94
C LYS A 174 3.72 5.16 13.43
N LYS A 175 3.83 6.31 14.12
CA LYS A 175 4.10 6.40 15.56
C LYS A 175 2.84 6.71 16.38
N HIS A 176 1.70 6.91 15.72
CA HIS A 176 0.45 7.17 16.40
C HIS A 176 0.09 5.98 17.28
N SER A 177 -0.46 6.24 18.47
CA SER A 177 -0.77 5.19 19.45
C SER A 177 -1.80 4.18 18.96
N GLU A 178 -2.65 4.58 18.02
CA GLU A 178 -3.65 3.68 17.40
C GLU A 178 -3.12 2.92 16.18
N THR A 179 -1.92 3.26 15.69
CA THR A 179 -1.34 2.55 14.55
C THR A 179 -0.76 1.22 15.03
N LEU A 180 -1.21 0.13 14.42
CA LEU A 180 -0.65 -1.19 14.65
C LEU A 180 0.51 -1.42 13.68
N SER A 181 1.60 -2.04 14.17
CA SER A 181 2.74 -2.40 13.34
C SER A 181 3.30 -3.77 13.67
N PHE A 182 3.99 -4.35 12.69
CA PHE A 182 4.95 -5.43 12.93
C PHE A 182 6.09 -5.42 11.91
N ALA A 183 7.18 -6.09 12.28
CA ALA A 183 8.39 -6.15 11.49
C ALA A 183 8.31 -7.20 10.38
N VAL A 184 8.98 -6.90 9.27
CA VAL A 184 9.26 -7.85 8.19
C VAL A 184 10.77 -7.88 7.98
N ASP A 185 11.28 -9.07 7.79
CA ASP A 185 12.65 -9.31 7.40
C ASP A 185 12.75 -9.40 5.87
N TRP A 186 13.23 -8.33 5.25
CA TRP A 186 13.28 -8.18 3.79
C TRP A 186 14.54 -8.81 3.17
N ARG A 187 14.95 -9.98 3.67
CA ARG A 187 16.02 -10.76 3.05
C ARG A 187 15.53 -11.39 1.76
N ILE A 188 16.29 -11.21 0.69
CA ILE A 188 16.07 -11.89 -0.58
C ILE A 188 16.35 -13.37 -0.36
N LYS A 189 15.38 -14.22 -0.66
CA LYS A 189 15.55 -15.68 -0.67
C LYS A 189 15.80 -16.13 -2.11
N GLU A 190 16.78 -17.00 -2.30
CA GLU A 190 16.93 -17.74 -3.56
C GLU A 190 15.79 -18.74 -3.65
N VAL A 191 14.83 -18.42 -4.50
CA VAL A 191 13.72 -19.29 -4.87
C VAL A 191 13.67 -19.25 -6.38
N ASP A 192 13.48 -20.41 -6.99
CA ASP A 192 13.28 -20.50 -8.43
C ASP A 192 11.86 -20.03 -8.76
N TYR A 193 11.75 -19.08 -9.67
CA TYR A 193 10.48 -18.48 -10.04
C TYR A 193 10.30 -18.61 -11.55
N PRO A 194 9.08 -18.97 -12.01
CA PRO A 194 8.76 -18.93 -13.43
C PRO A 194 9.03 -17.53 -13.98
N ASP A 195 9.64 -17.48 -15.16
CA ASP A 195 9.81 -16.25 -15.92
C ASP A 195 8.42 -15.66 -16.22
N ALA A 196 8.33 -14.33 -16.29
CA ALA A 196 7.08 -13.64 -16.56
C ALA A 196 6.43 -14.04 -17.89
N TRP A 197 7.22 -14.61 -18.81
CA TRP A 197 6.78 -15.03 -20.14
C TRP A 197 6.39 -16.51 -20.22
N ASP A 198 6.76 -17.34 -19.24
CA ASP A 198 6.61 -18.80 -19.34
C ASP A 198 5.15 -19.22 -19.60
N GLU A 199 4.20 -18.63 -18.86
CA GLU A 199 2.75 -18.89 -19.05
C GLU A 199 2.29 -18.56 -20.47
N TRP A 200 2.79 -17.45 -21.03
CA TRP A 200 2.40 -17.00 -22.37
C TRP A 200 3.07 -17.83 -23.46
N ILE A 201 4.34 -18.20 -23.27
CA ILE A 201 5.07 -19.10 -24.16
C ILE A 201 4.34 -20.45 -24.20
N GLU A 202 4.01 -21.03 -23.04
CA GLU A 202 3.28 -22.28 -22.95
C GLU A 202 1.91 -22.20 -23.63
N PHE A 203 1.15 -21.14 -23.36
CA PHE A 203 -0.15 -20.90 -24.00
C PHE A 203 -0.08 -20.88 -25.52
N TRP A 204 0.90 -20.17 -26.10
CA TRP A 204 1.04 -20.06 -27.54
C TRP A 204 1.62 -21.33 -28.19
N SER A 205 2.54 -22.01 -27.51
CA SER A 205 3.13 -23.26 -27.99
C SER A 205 2.12 -24.42 -28.04
N ASN A 206 1.13 -24.43 -27.14
CA ASN A 206 0.16 -25.51 -27.00
C ASN A 206 -1.16 -25.30 -27.78
N ARG A 207 -1.24 -24.28 -28.64
CA ARG A 207 -2.45 -23.94 -29.43
C ARG A 207 -2.36 -24.32 -30.92
N GLN A 208 -1.54 -25.32 -31.28
CA GLN A 208 -1.52 -25.86 -32.64
C GLN A 208 -2.81 -26.61 -33.00
#